data_AF-A0A399D2I1-F1
#
_entry.id   AF-A0A399D2I1-F1
#
_cell.length_a   1.000
_cell.length_b   1.000
_cell.length_c   1.000
_cell.angle_alpha   90.00
_cell.angle_beta   90.00
_cell.angle_gamma   90.00
#
_symmetry.space_group_name_H-M   'P 1'
#
loop_
_entity.id
_entity.type
_entity.pdbx_description
1 polymer ?
#
loop_
_entity_poly.entity_id
_entity_poly.type
_entity_poly.pdbx_seq_one_letter_code
_entity_poly.pdbx_strand_id
1 'polypeptide(L)'
;MEFIEFILASLTSAGVVKSLMLLLLEAEDLMTNEYVKEQMEHYMKYQKDVRDKDKAREFVSWAFNDNFSAQTLNRNISLYQFQLEVVRNNILDFYFKTIDKLSEEKNDINMACDVDSTLSDFVIQLMRIRMVVQPEIRISNGVHPVSKIKYLYVKSYWLSDNGKKVRKFTKLIGKTEDYKLGIKDPQALEDGLNLIQPVMYEHYKELYID
;
A
#
# COMPACT_ATOMS: atom_id res chain seq x y z
N MET A 1 31.74 -11.62 10.22
CA MET A 1 31.02 -11.11 11.40
C MET A 1 29.99 -10.15 10.85
N GLU A 2 28.79 -10.68 10.58
CA GLU A 2 27.78 -10.01 9.76
C GLU A 2 27.00 -8.98 10.58
N PHE A 3 26.61 -7.89 9.93
CA PHE A 3 25.84 -6.76 10.47
C PHE A 3 24.57 -7.18 11.25
N ILE A 4 24.07 -8.40 10.99
CA ILE A 4 22.92 -9.01 11.66
C ILE A 4 23.24 -9.38 13.13
N GLU A 5 24.44 -9.86 13.44
CA GLU A 5 24.82 -10.18 14.84
C GLU A 5 24.92 -8.91 15.70
N PHE A 6 25.31 -7.78 15.11
CA PHE A 6 25.35 -6.48 15.79
C PHE A 6 23.95 -5.96 16.15
N ILE A 7 22.97 -6.12 15.24
CA ILE A 7 21.57 -5.77 15.52
C ILE A 7 20.99 -6.68 16.60
N LEU A 8 21.25 -8.00 16.51
CA LEU A 8 20.74 -8.98 17.48
C LEU A 8 21.34 -8.77 18.89
N ALA A 9 22.63 -8.42 19.01
CA ALA A 9 23.26 -8.15 20.30
C ALA A 9 22.73 -6.86 20.97
N SER A 10 22.43 -5.82 20.18
CA SER A 10 21.91 -4.53 20.69
C SER A 10 20.47 -4.59 21.22
N LEU A 11 19.73 -5.66 20.93
CA LEU A 11 18.32 -5.84 21.31
C LEU A 11 18.13 -6.67 22.60
N THR A 12 19.22 -7.08 23.25
CA THR A 12 19.19 -8.01 24.40
C THR A 12 18.83 -7.37 25.74
N SER A 13 18.63 -6.05 25.84
CA SER A 13 17.98 -5.44 27.01
C SER A 13 16.45 -5.39 26.82
N ALA A 14 15.85 -6.57 26.64
CA ALA A 14 14.53 -6.79 26.05
C ALA A 14 13.31 -6.33 26.89
N GLY A 15 13.48 -5.95 28.15
CA GLY A 15 12.35 -5.56 29.03
C GLY A 15 11.98 -4.08 28.96
N VAL A 16 12.98 -3.19 28.90
CA VAL A 16 12.78 -1.74 28.96
C VAL A 16 12.46 -1.18 27.56
N VAL A 17 13.09 -1.72 26.51
CA VAL A 17 12.85 -1.29 25.12
C VAL A 17 11.45 -1.70 24.62
N LYS A 18 10.97 -2.91 24.96
CA LYS A 18 9.59 -3.31 24.65
C LYS A 18 8.56 -2.43 25.35
N SER A 19 8.78 -2.10 26.61
CA SER A 19 7.90 -1.22 27.39
C SER A 19 7.92 0.22 26.85
N LEU A 20 9.08 0.73 26.43
CA LEU A 20 9.21 2.04 25.77
C LEU A 20 8.59 2.07 24.37
N MET A 21 8.68 0.99 23.59
CA MET A 21 7.97 0.90 22.31
C MET A 21 6.46 0.81 22.50
N LEU A 22 5.96 0.09 23.51
CA LEU A 22 4.54 0.07 23.87
C LEU A 22 4.02 1.44 24.32
N LEU A 23 4.87 2.26 24.95
CA LEU A 23 4.54 3.65 25.33
C LEU A 23 4.57 4.63 24.15
N LEU A 24 5.17 4.24 23.01
CA LEU A 24 5.29 5.05 21.80
C LEU A 24 4.35 4.59 20.66
N LEU A 25 3.68 3.44 20.82
CA LEU A 25 2.70 2.92 19.86
C LEU A 25 1.37 3.65 20.06
N GLU A 26 0.87 4.28 19.01
CA GLU A 26 -0.47 4.86 19.03
C GLU A 26 -1.52 3.73 19.11
N ALA A 27 -2.69 3.99 19.69
CA ALA A 27 -3.74 2.96 19.86
C ALA A 27 -4.14 2.30 18.53
N GLU A 28 -4.00 3.04 17.42
CA GLU A 28 -4.26 2.56 16.07
C GLU A 28 -3.20 1.58 15.56
N ASP A 29 -1.93 1.76 15.95
CA ASP A 29 -0.86 0.81 15.62
C ASP A 29 -1.07 -0.53 16.34
N LEU A 30 -1.61 -0.50 17.56
CA LEU A 30 -1.97 -1.70 18.33
C LEU A 30 -3.16 -2.44 17.70
N MET A 31 -4.20 -1.72 17.30
CA MET A 31 -5.38 -2.29 16.61
C MET A 31 -5.01 -2.90 15.25
N THR A 32 -4.13 -2.24 14.49
CA THR A 32 -3.63 -2.75 13.20
C THR A 32 -2.80 -4.02 13.40
N ASN A 33 -1.98 -4.08 14.45
CA ASN A 33 -1.17 -5.26 14.77
C ASN A 33 -2.02 -6.45 15.23
N GLU A 34 -3.06 -6.20 16.03
CA GLU A 34 -4.02 -7.23 16.45
C GLU A 34 -4.82 -7.78 15.27
N TYR A 35 -5.34 -6.91 14.40
CA TYR A 35 -6.01 -7.31 13.15
C TYR A 35 -5.11 -8.16 12.25
N VAL A 36 -3.86 -7.71 11.99
CA VAL A 36 -2.89 -8.46 11.17
C VAL A 36 -2.62 -9.84 11.77
N LYS A 37 -2.52 -9.92 13.10
CA LYS A 37 -2.31 -11.18 13.81
C LYS A 37 -3.52 -12.11 13.68
N GLU A 38 -4.74 -11.60 13.83
CA GLU A 38 -5.97 -12.38 13.64
C GLU A 38 -6.08 -12.94 12.21
N GLN A 39 -5.82 -12.11 11.20
CA GLN A 39 -5.83 -12.56 9.80
C GLN A 39 -4.76 -13.61 9.55
N MET A 40 -3.54 -13.42 10.07
CA MET A 40 -2.47 -14.40 9.97
C MET A 40 -2.89 -15.74 10.61
N GLU A 41 -3.45 -15.73 11.81
CA GLU A 41 -3.92 -16.95 12.48
C GLU A 41 -5.05 -17.63 11.71
N HIS A 42 -5.98 -16.85 11.15
CA HIS A 42 -7.07 -17.36 10.31
C HIS A 42 -6.53 -18.11 9.09
N TYR A 43 -5.64 -17.48 8.32
CA TYR A 43 -5.07 -18.10 7.11
C TYR A 43 -4.21 -19.33 7.46
N MET A 44 -3.40 -19.25 8.52
CA MET A 44 -2.53 -20.35 8.92
C MET A 44 -3.27 -21.55 9.52
N LYS A 45 -4.49 -21.36 10.05
CA LYS A 45 -5.31 -22.45 10.61
C LYS A 45 -5.63 -23.54 9.57
N TYR A 46 -5.81 -23.14 8.31
CA TYR A 46 -6.21 -24.04 7.24
C TYR A 46 -5.02 -24.57 6.41
N GLN A 47 -3.81 -24.02 6.61
CA GLN A 47 -2.62 -24.34 5.83
C GLN A 47 -1.66 -25.24 6.61
N LYS A 48 -1.92 -26.56 6.57
CA LYS A 48 -1.19 -27.56 7.37
C LYS A 48 0.13 -28.02 6.75
N ASP A 49 0.24 -27.98 5.42
CA ASP A 49 1.31 -28.63 4.64
C ASP A 49 2.40 -27.67 4.16
N VAL A 50 2.43 -26.44 4.68
CA VAL A 50 3.46 -25.46 4.33
C VAL A 50 4.81 -25.88 4.90
N ARG A 51 5.80 -26.05 4.01
CA ARG A 51 7.19 -26.44 4.36
C ARG A 51 7.83 -25.47 5.36
N ASP A 52 7.70 -24.17 5.12
CA ASP A 52 8.26 -23.11 5.94
C ASP A 52 7.12 -22.21 6.45
N LYS A 53 6.64 -22.54 7.65
CA LYS A 53 5.50 -21.84 8.27
C LYS A 53 5.85 -20.41 8.66
N ASP A 54 7.11 -20.12 8.95
CA ASP A 54 7.53 -18.79 9.39
C ASP A 54 7.57 -17.83 8.21
N LYS A 55 8.12 -18.26 7.05
CA LYS A 55 8.06 -17.44 5.83
C LYS A 55 6.63 -17.22 5.33
N ALA A 56 5.77 -18.21 5.44
CA ALA A 56 4.36 -18.02 5.09
C ALA A 56 3.67 -17.01 6.02
N ARG A 57 3.94 -17.05 7.33
CA ARG A 57 3.44 -16.05 8.29
C ARG A 57 3.94 -14.65 7.96
N GLU A 58 5.23 -14.51 7.63
CA GLU A 58 5.81 -13.23 7.22
C GLU A 58 5.11 -12.68 5.96
N PHE A 59 4.85 -13.53 4.97
CA PHE A 59 4.14 -13.11 3.75
C PHE A 59 2.70 -12.67 4.03
N VAL A 60 1.94 -13.44 4.82
CA VAL A 60 0.57 -13.05 5.21
C VAL A 60 0.58 -11.76 6.01
N SER A 61 1.50 -11.62 6.97
CA SER A 61 1.66 -10.39 7.75
C SER A 61 1.96 -9.19 6.85
N TRP A 62 2.85 -9.33 5.87
CA TRP A 62 3.14 -8.29 4.89
C TRP A 62 1.93 -7.92 4.01
N ALA A 63 1.13 -8.91 3.60
CA ALA A 63 -0.05 -8.67 2.78
C ALA A 63 -1.12 -7.83 3.51
N PHE A 64 -1.25 -7.99 4.82
CA PHE A 64 -2.20 -7.23 5.66
C PHE A 64 -1.61 -5.98 6.31
N ASN A 65 -0.29 -5.87 6.42
CA ASN A 65 0.35 -4.71 7.04
C ASN A 65 0.55 -3.57 6.02
N ASP A 66 -0.42 -2.66 5.92
CA ASP A 66 -0.31 -1.52 5.00
C ASP A 66 0.42 -0.30 5.57
N ASN A 67 0.53 -0.18 6.90
CA ASN A 67 1.03 1.01 7.59
C ASN A 67 0.32 2.31 7.14
N PHE A 68 -1.02 2.27 6.97
CA PHE A 68 -1.80 3.47 6.68
C PHE A 68 -1.86 4.39 7.90
N SER A 69 -1.92 5.69 7.67
CA SER A 69 -2.05 6.68 8.74
C SER A 69 -3.49 6.76 9.27
N ALA A 70 -3.64 7.22 10.51
CA ALA A 70 -4.92 7.56 11.14
C ALA A 70 -5.85 8.36 10.23
N GLN A 71 -5.27 9.34 9.53
CA GLN A 71 -6.00 10.23 8.64
C GLN A 71 -6.60 9.47 7.46
N THR A 72 -5.87 8.49 6.91
CA THR A 72 -6.36 7.64 5.82
C THR A 72 -7.51 6.76 6.29
N LEU A 73 -7.40 6.15 7.48
CA LEU A 73 -8.42 5.26 8.03
C LEU A 73 -9.73 5.99 8.37
N ASN A 74 -9.64 7.26 8.78
CA ASN A 74 -10.80 8.09 9.10
C ASN A 74 -11.49 8.72 7.87
N ARG A 75 -10.93 8.59 6.66
CA ARG A 75 -11.55 9.08 5.42
C ARG A 75 -12.57 8.07 4.87
N ASN A 76 -13.53 8.54 4.07
CA ASN A 76 -14.46 7.65 3.36
C ASN A 76 -13.76 6.97 2.18
N ILE A 77 -12.99 5.92 2.48
CA ILE A 77 -12.23 5.10 1.53
C ILE A 77 -12.81 3.71 1.33
N SER A 78 -14.06 3.49 1.76
CA SER A 78 -14.75 2.19 1.77
C SER A 78 -14.66 1.41 0.44
N LEU A 79 -14.84 2.11 -0.69
CA LEU A 79 -14.69 1.53 -2.03
C LEU A 79 -13.28 0.98 -2.28
N TYR A 80 -12.25 1.75 -1.93
CA TYR A 80 -10.85 1.37 -2.17
C TYR A 80 -10.39 0.29 -1.19
N GLN A 81 -10.90 0.32 0.05
CA GLN A 81 -10.67 -0.74 1.03
C GLN A 81 -11.26 -2.06 0.57
N PHE A 82 -12.48 -2.06 0.02
CA PHE A 82 -13.07 -3.27 -0.55
C PHE A 82 -12.18 -3.86 -1.64
N GLN A 83 -11.72 -3.04 -2.59
CA GLN A 83 -10.82 -3.51 -3.64
C GLN A 83 -9.49 -4.03 -3.09
N LEU A 84 -8.94 -3.37 -2.06
CA LEU A 84 -7.72 -3.80 -1.40
C LEU A 84 -7.88 -5.21 -0.80
N GLU A 85 -9.00 -5.48 -0.12
CA GLU A 85 -9.28 -6.81 0.42
C GLU A 85 -9.43 -7.87 -0.68
N VAL A 86 -10.09 -7.53 -1.80
CA VAL A 86 -10.20 -8.44 -2.96
C VAL A 86 -8.81 -8.83 -3.46
N VAL A 87 -7.93 -7.86 -3.67
CA VAL A 87 -6.56 -8.11 -4.15
C VAL A 87 -5.75 -8.94 -3.15
N ARG A 88 -5.89 -8.68 -1.84
CA ARG A 88 -5.23 -9.48 -0.78
C ARG A 88 -5.69 -10.92 -0.80
N ASN A 89 -6.98 -11.14 -0.90
CA ASN A 89 -7.52 -12.50 -0.94
C ASN A 89 -7.04 -13.22 -2.20
N ASN A 90 -6.97 -12.54 -3.35
CA ASN A 90 -6.46 -13.10 -4.59
C ASN A 90 -4.97 -13.49 -4.50
N ILE A 91 -4.10 -12.63 -3.95
CA ILE A 91 -2.68 -12.95 -3.81
C ILE A 91 -2.45 -14.08 -2.82
N LEU A 92 -3.22 -14.14 -1.72
CA LEU A 92 -3.10 -15.20 -0.72
C LEU A 92 -3.65 -16.53 -1.22
N ASP A 93 -4.79 -16.53 -1.92
CA ASP A 93 -5.33 -17.70 -2.59
C ASP A 93 -4.33 -18.27 -3.60
N PHE A 94 -3.71 -17.40 -4.41
CA PHE A 94 -2.65 -17.80 -5.33
C PHE A 94 -1.42 -18.36 -4.60
N TYR A 95 -0.96 -17.69 -3.54
CA TYR A 95 0.25 -18.08 -2.79
C TYR A 95 0.13 -19.45 -2.11
N PHE A 96 -1.06 -19.81 -1.62
CA PHE A 96 -1.29 -21.08 -0.96
C PHE A 96 -1.81 -22.20 -1.87
N LYS A 97 -2.08 -21.92 -3.15
CA LYS A 97 -2.45 -22.94 -4.14
C LYS A 97 -1.25 -23.80 -4.53
N THR A 98 -1.51 -25.08 -4.79
CA THR A 98 -0.49 -26.00 -5.31
C THR A 98 -0.24 -25.74 -6.78
N ILE A 99 0.99 -25.96 -7.26
CA ILE A 99 1.38 -25.73 -8.65
C ILE A 99 0.49 -26.54 -9.62
N ASP A 100 0.14 -27.78 -9.26
CA ASP A 100 -0.74 -28.62 -10.08
C ASP A 100 -2.12 -27.97 -10.28
N LYS A 101 -2.71 -27.41 -9.21
CA LYS A 101 -3.98 -26.69 -9.29
C LYS A 101 -3.87 -25.39 -10.08
N LEU A 102 -2.74 -24.70 -9.96
CA LEU A 102 -2.49 -23.48 -10.72
C LEU A 102 -2.38 -23.76 -12.22
N SER A 103 -1.73 -24.87 -12.61
CA SER A 103 -1.61 -25.29 -14.00
C SER A 103 -2.96 -25.74 -14.59
N GLU A 104 -3.83 -26.36 -13.79
CA GLU A 104 -5.19 -26.73 -14.19
C GLU A 104 -6.12 -25.51 -14.37
N GLU A 105 -6.03 -24.50 -13.49
CA GLU A 105 -6.86 -23.29 -13.54
C GLU A 105 -6.36 -22.26 -14.58
N LYS A 106 -5.05 -22.21 -14.80
CA LYS A 106 -4.40 -21.26 -15.72
C LYS A 106 -3.45 -22.00 -16.65
N ASN A 107 -3.86 -22.10 -17.92
CA ASN A 107 -3.07 -22.70 -19.00
C ASN A 107 -1.69 -22.02 -19.23
N ASP A 108 -1.48 -20.84 -18.64
CA ASP A 108 -0.26 -20.05 -18.79
C ASP A 108 0.82 -20.39 -17.75
N ILE A 109 0.52 -21.21 -16.74
CA ILE A 109 1.48 -21.62 -15.71
C ILE A 109 2.05 -23.00 -16.05
N ASN A 110 3.24 -23.00 -16.65
CA ASN A 110 3.93 -24.23 -17.06
C ASN A 110 5.27 -24.42 -16.33
N MET A 111 5.89 -23.32 -15.88
CA MET A 111 7.19 -23.30 -15.24
C MET A 111 7.14 -22.53 -13.92
N ALA A 112 8.12 -22.78 -13.04
CA ALA A 112 8.25 -22.05 -11.78
C ALA A 112 8.47 -20.55 -11.97
N CYS A 113 9.09 -20.12 -13.09
CA CYS A 113 9.23 -18.71 -13.42
C CYS A 113 7.89 -18.02 -13.73
N ASP A 114 6.89 -18.77 -14.20
CA ASP A 114 5.56 -18.23 -14.48
C ASP A 114 4.79 -17.97 -13.18
N VAL A 115 5.02 -18.83 -12.17
CA VAL A 115 4.51 -18.63 -10.80
C VAL A 115 5.15 -17.38 -10.17
N ASP A 116 6.47 -17.23 -10.28
CA ASP A 116 7.21 -16.06 -9.76
C ASP A 116 6.77 -14.75 -10.45
N SER A 117 6.57 -14.79 -11.77
CA SER A 117 6.10 -13.65 -12.56
C SER A 117 4.68 -13.26 -12.15
N THR A 118 3.77 -14.23 -12.04
CA THR A 118 2.38 -13.97 -11.62
C THR A 118 2.32 -13.42 -10.19
N LEU A 119 3.13 -13.95 -9.28
CA LEU A 119 3.21 -13.44 -7.92
C LEU A 119 3.73 -11.99 -7.90
N SER A 120 4.75 -11.70 -8.72
CA SER A 120 5.29 -10.34 -8.87
C SER A 120 4.23 -9.36 -9.38
N ASP A 121 3.39 -9.78 -10.33
CA ASP A 121 2.28 -8.97 -10.83
C ASP A 121 1.24 -8.68 -9.75
N PHE A 122 0.87 -9.67 -8.94
CA PHE A 122 -0.02 -9.48 -7.79
C PHE A 122 0.59 -8.53 -6.74
N VAL A 123 1.88 -8.64 -6.48
CA VAL A 123 2.59 -7.72 -5.57
C VAL A 123 2.51 -6.29 -6.09
N ILE A 124 2.75 -6.08 -7.39
CA ILE A 124 2.63 -4.76 -8.02
C ILE A 124 1.18 -4.24 -7.93
N GLN A 125 0.19 -5.10 -8.19
CA GLN A 125 -1.22 -4.76 -8.08
C GLN A 125 -1.59 -4.32 -6.65
N LEU A 126 -1.19 -5.09 -5.64
CA LEU A 126 -1.41 -4.77 -4.22
C LEU A 126 -0.78 -3.43 -3.84
N MET A 127 0.46 -3.19 -4.28
CA MET A 127 1.15 -1.92 -4.02
C MET A 127 0.48 -0.74 -4.71
N ARG A 128 -0.06 -0.93 -5.92
CA ARG A 128 -0.80 0.11 -6.64
C ARG A 128 -2.10 0.49 -5.95
N ILE A 129 -2.90 -0.48 -5.49
CA ILE A 129 -4.14 -0.16 -4.76
C ILE A 129 -3.84 0.49 -3.40
N ARG A 130 -2.75 0.11 -2.70
CA ARG A 130 -2.28 0.82 -1.50
C ARG A 130 -1.95 2.29 -1.78
N MET A 131 -1.34 2.58 -2.94
CA MET A 131 -1.09 3.96 -3.37
C MET A 131 -2.37 4.73 -3.72
N VAL A 132 -3.45 4.06 -4.13
CA VAL A 132 -4.77 4.68 -4.30
C VAL A 132 -5.39 4.98 -2.94
N VAL A 133 -5.30 4.07 -1.97
CA VAL A 133 -5.86 4.25 -0.62
C VAL A 133 -5.17 5.41 0.11
N GLN A 134 -3.84 5.46 0.08
CA GLN A 134 -3.03 6.53 0.65
C GLN A 134 -2.11 7.18 -0.40
N PRO A 135 -2.63 8.11 -1.22
CA PRO A 135 -1.84 8.80 -2.22
C PRO A 135 -0.72 9.67 -1.62
N GLU A 136 0.51 9.50 -2.09
CA GLU A 136 1.55 10.50 -1.83
C GLU A 136 1.39 11.67 -2.79
N ILE A 137 0.92 12.80 -2.27
CA ILE A 137 0.72 14.02 -3.04
C ILE A 137 1.80 15.08 -2.77
N ARG A 138 2.09 15.90 -3.78
CA ARG A 138 2.89 17.12 -3.67
C ARG A 138 2.15 18.28 -4.32
N ILE A 139 1.96 19.35 -3.56
CA ILE A 139 1.39 20.60 -4.08
C ILE A 139 2.51 21.49 -4.62
N SER A 140 2.26 22.15 -5.74
CA SER A 140 3.18 23.10 -6.35
C SER A 140 2.44 24.28 -6.94
N ASN A 141 3.12 25.43 -7.00
CA ASN A 141 2.59 26.63 -7.64
C ASN A 141 2.92 26.62 -9.14
N GLY A 142 1.99 27.12 -9.95
CA GLY A 142 2.25 27.48 -11.34
C GLY A 142 1.66 28.84 -11.66
N VAL A 143 2.26 29.54 -12.61
CA VAL A 143 1.79 30.85 -13.07
C VAL A 143 1.34 30.71 -14.51
N HIS A 144 0.10 31.10 -14.80
CA HIS A 144 -0.36 31.12 -16.19
C HIS A 144 0.41 32.21 -16.96
N PRO A 145 1.07 31.87 -18.09
CA PRO A 145 2.07 32.72 -18.70
C PRO A 145 1.50 34.06 -19.20
N VAL A 146 0.25 34.07 -19.65
CA VAL A 146 -0.43 35.25 -20.21
C VAL A 146 -1.12 36.07 -19.12
N SER A 147 -2.08 35.49 -18.40
CA SER A 147 -2.90 36.19 -17.40
C SER A 147 -2.18 36.47 -16.08
N LYS A 148 -1.00 35.89 -15.85
CA LYS A 148 -0.21 35.98 -14.60
C LYS A 148 -0.93 35.47 -13.34
N ILE A 149 -2.07 34.80 -13.49
CA ILE A 149 -2.80 34.18 -12.37
C ILE A 149 -1.96 33.03 -11.81
N LYS A 150 -1.87 32.96 -10.48
CA LYS A 150 -1.18 31.90 -9.74
C LYS A 150 -2.16 30.80 -9.39
N TYR A 151 -1.75 29.56 -9.64
CA TYR A 151 -2.55 28.35 -9.45
C TYR A 151 -1.80 27.34 -8.60
N LEU A 152 -2.56 26.54 -7.84
CA LEU A 152 -2.06 25.36 -7.14
C LEU A 152 -2.31 24.11 -7.97
N TYR A 153 -1.28 23.28 -8.10
CA TYR A 153 -1.34 21.97 -8.75
C TYR A 153 -0.96 20.89 -7.76
N VAL A 154 -1.77 19.83 -7.71
CA VAL A 154 -1.44 18.61 -6.99
C VAL A 154 -0.80 17.62 -7.95
N LYS A 155 0.25 16.95 -7.50
CA LYS A 155 1.00 15.93 -8.25
C LYS A 155 1.05 14.67 -7.43
N SER A 156 0.86 13.52 -8.06
CA SER A 156 0.95 12.21 -7.40
C SER A 156 1.80 11.23 -8.19
N TYR A 157 2.31 10.23 -7.48
CA TYR A 157 3.15 9.18 -8.00
C TYR A 157 2.36 7.91 -8.31
N TRP A 158 2.93 7.06 -9.16
CA TRP A 158 2.43 5.75 -9.52
C TRP A 158 3.55 4.73 -9.53
N LEU A 159 3.22 3.46 -9.33
CA LEU A 159 4.17 2.37 -9.49
C LEU A 159 4.14 1.86 -10.93
N SER A 160 5.26 1.97 -11.64
CA SER A 160 5.42 1.36 -12.98
C SER A 160 5.46 -0.17 -12.90
N ASP A 161 5.33 -0.85 -14.03
CA ASP A 161 5.35 -2.33 -14.10
C ASP A 161 6.70 -2.91 -13.65
N ASN A 162 7.77 -2.10 -13.69
CA ASN A 162 9.09 -2.50 -13.18
C ASN A 162 9.29 -2.19 -11.69
N GLY A 163 8.22 -1.93 -10.93
CA GLY A 163 8.29 -1.57 -9.51
C GLY A 163 8.91 -0.19 -9.23
N LYS A 164 9.17 0.63 -10.25
CA LYS A 164 9.73 1.98 -10.06
C LYS A 164 8.64 3.02 -9.86
N LYS A 165 8.82 3.87 -8.86
CA LYS A 165 7.92 5.00 -8.58
C LYS A 165 8.14 6.12 -9.59
N VAL A 166 7.08 6.51 -10.29
CA VAL A 166 7.10 7.55 -11.33
C VAL A 166 6.06 8.62 -11.04
N ARG A 167 6.34 9.89 -11.32
CA ARG A 167 5.33 10.95 -11.21
C ARG A 167 4.38 10.84 -12.40
N LYS A 168 3.10 10.57 -12.15
CA LYS A 168 2.13 10.26 -13.21
C LYS A 168 0.97 11.24 -13.27
N PHE A 169 0.40 11.59 -12.12
CA PHE A 169 -0.83 12.37 -12.07
C PHE A 169 -0.54 13.83 -11.74
N THR A 170 -1.22 14.75 -12.42
CA THR A 170 -1.20 16.18 -12.10
C THR A 170 -2.59 16.76 -12.30
N LYS A 171 -3.12 17.46 -11.30
CA LYS A 171 -4.43 18.12 -11.36
C LYS A 171 -4.33 19.55 -10.83
N LEU A 172 -5.16 20.42 -11.40
CA LEU A 172 -5.33 21.79 -10.92
C LEU A 172 -6.26 21.76 -9.70
N ILE A 173 -5.83 22.37 -8.60
CA ILE A 173 -6.62 22.47 -7.37
C ILE A 173 -7.49 23.74 -7.44
N GLY A 174 -6.87 24.90 -7.63
CA GLY A 174 -7.53 26.20 -7.66
C GLY A 174 -6.54 27.36 -7.79
N LYS A 175 -7.00 28.60 -7.62
CA LYS A 175 -6.08 29.75 -7.60
C LYS A 175 -5.37 29.81 -6.26
N THR A 176 -4.13 30.30 -6.25
CA THR A 176 -3.37 30.43 -4.99
C THR A 176 -4.04 31.38 -3.99
N GLU A 177 -4.80 32.36 -4.49
CA GLU A 177 -5.53 33.34 -3.65
C GLU A 177 -6.67 32.70 -2.85
N ASP A 178 -7.22 31.57 -3.32
CA ASP A 178 -8.30 30.85 -2.65
C ASP A 178 -7.81 30.09 -1.39
N TYR A 179 -6.48 29.95 -1.22
CA TYR A 179 -5.85 29.19 -0.14
C TYR A 179 -4.92 30.08 0.67
N LYS A 180 -5.32 30.41 1.90
CA LYS A 180 -4.63 31.39 2.78
C LYS A 180 -3.17 31.03 3.05
N LEU A 181 -2.85 29.74 3.13
CA LEU A 181 -1.50 29.25 3.37
C LEU A 181 -0.82 28.68 2.10
N GLY A 182 -1.43 28.88 0.93
CA GLY A 182 -0.94 28.40 -0.36
C GLY A 182 -0.67 26.89 -0.35
N ILE A 183 0.58 26.50 -0.64
CA ILE A 183 0.97 25.08 -0.72
C ILE A 183 0.89 24.33 0.62
N LYS A 184 0.88 25.05 1.74
CA LYS A 184 0.81 24.47 3.10
C LYS A 184 -0.61 24.50 3.67
N ASP A 185 -1.57 24.93 2.88
CA ASP A 185 -2.96 25.01 3.32
C ASP A 185 -3.54 23.61 3.50
N PRO A 186 -4.04 23.24 4.70
CA PRO A 186 -4.70 21.96 4.91
C PRO A 186 -5.86 21.72 3.95
N GLN A 187 -6.58 22.79 3.58
CA GLN A 187 -7.67 22.69 2.61
C GLN A 187 -7.15 22.36 1.20
N ALA A 188 -5.99 22.91 0.80
CA ALA A 188 -5.38 22.57 -0.48
C ALA A 188 -4.90 21.11 -0.53
N LEU A 189 -4.46 20.55 0.61
CA LEU A 189 -4.10 19.14 0.72
C LEU A 189 -5.31 18.24 0.56
N GLU A 190 -6.42 18.54 1.26
CA GLU A 190 -7.65 17.76 1.18
C GLU A 190 -8.28 17.84 -0.22
N ASP A 191 -8.40 19.04 -0.79
CA ASP A 191 -8.90 19.22 -2.17
C ASP A 191 -8.01 18.50 -3.18
N GLY A 192 -6.68 18.55 -2.98
CA GLY A 192 -5.72 17.84 -3.80
C GLY A 192 -5.89 16.33 -3.74
N LEU A 193 -6.12 15.76 -2.56
CA LEU A 193 -6.41 14.33 -2.36
C LEU A 193 -7.72 13.94 -3.04
N ASN A 194 -8.78 14.73 -2.84
CA ASN A 194 -10.11 14.47 -3.41
C ASN A 194 -10.12 14.52 -4.95
N LEU A 195 -9.23 15.30 -5.56
CA LEU A 195 -9.05 15.34 -7.02
C LEU A 195 -8.18 14.19 -7.56
N ILE A 196 -7.14 13.79 -6.82
CA ILE A 196 -6.16 12.79 -7.28
C ILE A 196 -6.66 11.36 -7.07
N GLN A 197 -7.27 11.08 -5.93
CA GLN A 197 -7.61 9.73 -5.52
C GLN A 197 -8.56 9.02 -6.51
N PRO A 198 -9.66 9.65 -6.99
CA PRO A 198 -10.51 9.05 -8.01
C PRO A 198 -9.76 8.79 -9.32
N VAL A 199 -8.88 9.71 -9.72
CA VAL A 199 -8.10 9.58 -10.97
C VAL A 199 -7.11 8.42 -10.89
N MET A 200 -6.49 8.22 -9.72
CA MET A 200 -5.64 7.06 -9.48
C MET A 200 -6.43 5.76 -9.50
N TYR A 201 -7.65 5.76 -8.95
CA TYR A 201 -8.51 4.58 -8.94
C TYR A 201 -9.05 4.23 -10.33
N GLU A 202 -9.47 5.22 -11.12
CA GLU A 202 -9.86 4.98 -12.52
C GLU A 202 -8.69 4.37 -13.29
N HIS A 203 -7.49 4.92 -13.14
CA HIS A 203 -6.31 4.35 -13.77
C HIS A 203 -5.95 2.95 -13.28
N TYR A 204 -6.20 2.66 -12.00
CA TYR A 204 -6.05 1.30 -11.47
C TYR A 204 -7.01 0.33 -12.16
N LYS A 205 -8.29 0.68 -12.32
CA LYS A 205 -9.29 -0.16 -12.99
C LYS A 205 -8.97 -0.39 -14.46
N GLU A 206 -8.41 0.61 -15.16
CA GLU A 206 -7.94 0.45 -16.54
C GLU A 206 -6.88 -0.65 -16.69
N LEU A 207 -6.06 -0.86 -15.66
CA LEU A 207 -4.97 -1.85 -15.68
C LEU A 207 -5.42 -3.23 -15.21
N TYR A 208 -6.42 -3.30 -14.35
CA TYR A 208 -6.83 -4.50 -13.62
C TYR A 208 -8.33 -4.75 -13.74
N ILE A 209 -8.83 -4.69 -14.97
CA ILE A 209 -10.25 -4.91 -15.28
C ILE A 209 -10.75 -6.16 -14.54
N ASP A 210 -11.79 -5.98 -13.72
CA ASP A 210 -12.62 -7.06 -13.17
C ASP A 210 -13.40 -7.76 -14.30
#